data_AF-A0A7S9C1X9-F1
#
_entry.id   AF-A0A7S9C1X9-F1
#
_cell.length_a   1.000
_cell.length_b   1.000
_cell.length_c   1.000
_cell.angle_alpha   90.00
_cell.angle_beta   90.00
_cell.angle_gamma   90.00
#
_symmetry.space_group_name_H-M   'P 1'
#
loop_
_entity.id
_entity.type
_entity.pdbx_description
1 polymer ?
#
loop_
_entity_poly.entity_id
_entity_poly.type
_entity_poly.pdbx_seq_one_letter_code
_entity_poly.pdbx_strand_id
1 'polypeptide(L)'
;FELHLGWVASQGWDATSAREAGEEWAVRLPDNAVVGQREGRVATPVFDGVESDELRGLLENTNLNRDGERLIGASGKAQLFDGRTGDPFPEPVSVGYMYMLKLHHLVDDKIHARSTGPYSMVTQQPLGGKAQFGG
;
A
#
# COMPACT_ATOMS: atom_id res chain seq x y z
N PHE A 1 -5.75 4.41 -5.74
CA PHE A 1 -6.57 4.94 -4.63
C PHE A 1 -5.95 4.61 -3.28
N GLU A 2 -5.87 3.33 -2.87
CA GLU A 2 -5.32 2.96 -1.55
C GLU A 2 -3.89 3.45 -1.30
N LEU A 3 -2.97 3.24 -2.26
CA LEU A 3 -1.56 3.68 -2.14
C LEU A 3 -1.43 5.14 -1.71
N HIS A 4 -2.19 6.02 -2.36
CA HIS A 4 -2.16 7.46 -2.14
C HIS A 4 -2.91 7.84 -0.85
N LEU A 5 -4.06 7.21 -0.58
CA LEU A 5 -4.78 7.43 0.66
C LEU A 5 -3.93 7.00 1.88
N GLY A 6 -3.18 5.91 1.76
CA GLY A 6 -2.24 5.46 2.78
C GLY A 6 -1.09 6.45 3.00
N TRP A 7 -0.64 7.15 1.95
CA TRP A 7 0.33 8.24 2.10
C TRP A 7 -0.27 9.46 2.81
N VAL A 8 -1.47 9.89 2.40
CA VAL A 8 -2.20 10.99 3.05
C VAL A 8 -2.39 10.68 4.54
N ALA A 9 -2.80 9.46 4.87
CA ALA A 9 -2.98 9.01 6.25
C ALA A 9 -1.67 8.95 7.05
N SER A 10 -0.54 8.58 6.43
CA SER A 10 0.74 8.53 7.13
C SER A 10 1.31 9.92 7.42
N GLN A 11 1.18 10.87 6.48
CA GLN A 11 1.65 12.25 6.66
C GLN A 11 0.68 13.14 7.43
N GLY A 12 -0.60 12.76 7.49
CA GLY A 12 -1.66 13.68 7.90
C GLY A 12 -1.84 14.83 6.90
N TRP A 13 -2.92 15.57 7.05
CA TRP A 13 -3.30 16.65 6.15
C TRP A 13 -4.07 17.74 6.90
N ASP A 14 -4.12 18.92 6.29
CA ASP A 14 -4.95 20.03 6.73
C ASP A 14 -5.62 20.67 5.51
N ALA A 15 -6.92 20.41 5.34
CA ALA A 15 -7.73 20.97 4.26
C ALA A 15 -8.57 22.19 4.72
N THR A 16 -8.29 22.76 5.90
CA THR A 16 -9.06 23.90 6.46
C THR A 16 -9.07 25.09 5.51
N SER A 17 -7.91 25.42 4.95
CA SER A 17 -7.74 26.53 3.99
C SER A 17 -8.53 26.30 2.70
N ALA A 18 -8.48 25.09 2.14
CA ALA A 18 -9.23 24.73 0.93
C ALA A 18 -10.75 24.76 1.18
N ARG A 19 -11.19 24.36 2.38
CA ARG A 19 -12.60 24.42 2.77
C ARG A 19 -13.08 25.86 2.97
N GLU A 20 -12.27 26.72 3.58
CA GLU A 20 -12.56 28.15 3.71
C GLU A 20 -12.56 28.88 2.36
N ALA A 21 -11.73 28.43 1.41
CA ALA A 21 -11.72 28.92 0.04
C ALA A 21 -12.96 28.47 -0.78
N GLY A 22 -13.77 27.55 -0.24
CA GLY A 22 -14.97 27.05 -0.89
C GLY A 22 -14.69 26.08 -2.04
N GLU A 23 -13.56 25.39 -2.02
CA GLU A 23 -13.25 24.37 -3.04
C GLU A 23 -14.24 23.20 -2.95
N GLU A 24 -14.82 22.81 -4.09
CA GLU A 24 -15.93 21.84 -4.14
C GLU A 24 -15.59 20.50 -3.47
N TRP A 25 -14.35 20.03 -3.60
CA TRP A 25 -13.90 18.77 -2.98
C TRP A 25 -13.78 18.88 -1.46
N ALA A 26 -13.27 20.01 -0.95
CA ALA A 26 -13.04 20.21 0.48
C ALA A 26 -14.35 20.45 1.24
N VAL A 27 -15.37 21.01 0.57
CA VAL A 27 -16.72 21.20 1.14
C VAL A 27 -17.46 19.88 1.32
N ARG A 28 -17.21 18.87 0.47
CA ARG A 28 -17.83 17.54 0.60
C ARG A 28 -17.25 16.70 1.73
N LEU A 29 -16.03 16.99 2.15
CA LEU A 29 -15.39 16.29 3.26
C LEU A 29 -16.19 16.47 4.56
N PRO A 30 -16.43 15.38 5.32
CA PRO A 30 -17.09 15.50 6.61
C PRO A 30 -16.20 16.28 7.59
N ASP A 31 -16.81 16.93 8.58
CA ASP A 31 -16.11 17.84 9.52
C ASP A 31 -14.95 17.18 10.27
N ASN A 32 -15.05 15.88 10.53
CA ASN A 32 -14.00 15.09 11.17
C ASN A 32 -12.85 14.67 10.24
N ALA A 33 -12.97 14.90 8.93
CA ALA A 33 -11.97 14.54 7.92
C ALA A 33 -11.28 15.75 7.28
N VAL A 34 -11.64 16.98 7.68
CA VAL A 34 -10.96 18.20 7.19
C VAL A 34 -9.49 18.23 7.65
N VAL A 35 -9.23 17.79 8.87
CA VAL A 35 -7.89 17.71 9.44
C VAL A 35 -7.59 16.28 9.84
N GLY A 36 -6.50 15.74 9.30
CA GLY A 36 -6.01 14.40 9.59
C GLY A 36 -4.69 14.43 10.36
N GLN A 37 -4.62 13.69 11.46
CA GLN A 37 -3.37 13.50 12.20
C GLN A 37 -2.43 12.56 11.43
N ARG A 38 -1.12 12.72 11.64
CA ARG A 38 -0.10 11.76 11.18
C ARG A 38 -0.39 10.38 11.72
N GLU A 39 -0.15 9.37 10.88
CA GLU A 39 -0.40 7.96 11.18
C GLU A 39 -1.86 7.69 11.62
N GLY A 40 -2.79 8.53 11.15
CA GLY A 40 -4.21 8.41 11.43
C GLY A 40 -4.83 7.20 10.74
N ARG A 41 -5.80 6.57 11.41
CA ARG A 41 -6.61 5.53 10.77
C ARG A 41 -7.76 6.19 10.02
N VAL A 42 -7.92 5.80 8.76
CA VAL A 42 -8.99 6.29 7.89
C VAL A 42 -9.86 5.12 7.45
N ALA A 43 -11.12 5.42 7.12
CA ALA A 43 -12.06 4.46 6.59
C ALA A 43 -12.67 5.00 5.30
N THR A 44 -12.74 4.16 4.29
CA THR A 44 -13.42 4.43 3.02
C THR A 44 -14.46 3.33 2.82
N PRO A 45 -15.73 3.56 3.20
CA PRO A 45 -16.81 2.61 2.97
C PRO A 45 -16.90 2.18 1.51
N VAL A 46 -17.35 0.95 1.27
CA VAL A 46 -17.59 0.48 -0.10
C VAL A 46 -18.81 1.23 -0.64
N PHE A 47 -18.67 1.83 -1.82
CA PHE A 47 -19.69 2.66 -2.52
C PHE A 47 -19.95 4.07 -1.96
N ASP A 48 -19.29 4.46 -0.87
CA ASP A 48 -19.37 5.81 -0.28
C ASP A 48 -17.99 6.21 0.25
N GLY A 49 -16.99 6.06 -0.63
CA GLY A 49 -15.58 6.25 -0.32
C GLY A 49 -15.06 7.59 -0.81
N VAL A 50 -13.76 7.80 -0.60
CA VAL A 50 -13.08 9.02 -1.08
C VAL A 50 -13.14 9.12 -2.61
N GLU A 51 -13.55 10.28 -3.11
CA GLU A 51 -13.58 10.57 -4.54
C GLU A 51 -12.19 10.91 -5.08
N SER A 52 -12.04 10.93 -6.41
CA SER A 52 -10.73 11.11 -7.05
C SER A 52 -10.16 12.51 -6.89
N ASP A 53 -11.02 13.53 -6.92
CA ASP A 53 -10.66 14.93 -6.73
C ASP A 53 -10.42 15.25 -5.25
N GLU A 54 -11.22 14.68 -4.34
CA GLU A 54 -10.95 14.73 -2.89
C GLU A 54 -9.58 14.16 -2.56
N LEU A 55 -9.25 12.97 -3.06
CA LEU A 55 -7.95 12.35 -2.82
C LEU A 55 -6.80 13.19 -3.39
N ARG A 56 -6.99 13.80 -4.56
CA ARG A 56 -6.00 14.68 -5.17
C ARG A 56 -5.80 15.96 -4.34
N GLY A 57 -6.89 16.61 -3.92
CA GLY A 57 -6.84 17.79 -3.05
C GLY A 57 -6.16 17.49 -1.72
N LEU A 58 -6.44 16.32 -1.14
CA LEU A 58 -5.77 15.86 0.08
C LEU A 58 -4.27 15.63 -0.12
N LEU A 59 -3.83 15.06 -1.25
CA LEU A 59 -2.40 14.94 -1.58
C LEU A 59 -1.70 16.30 -1.69
N GLU A 60 -2.40 17.30 -2.21
CA GLU A 60 -1.91 18.69 -2.29
C GLU A 60 -1.93 19.42 -0.94
N ASN A 61 -2.53 18.83 0.10
CA ASN A 61 -2.66 19.42 1.43
C ASN A 61 -2.07 18.53 2.53
N THR A 62 -1.16 17.61 2.19
CA THR A 62 -0.45 16.82 3.21
C THR A 62 0.52 17.70 4.00
N ASN A 63 0.72 17.35 5.27
CA ASN A 63 1.70 18.00 6.12
C ASN A 63 3.13 17.83 5.56
N LEU A 64 3.99 18.81 5.83
CA LEU A 64 5.40 18.79 5.47
C LEU A 64 6.17 17.81 6.35
N ASN A 65 7.25 17.19 5.87
CA ASN A 65 8.10 16.37 6.72
C ASN A 65 8.82 17.22 7.80
N ARG A 66 9.65 16.59 8.65
CA ARG A 66 10.42 17.29 9.70
C ARG A 66 11.31 18.42 9.18
N ASP A 67 11.72 18.32 7.92
CA ASP A 67 12.64 19.24 7.24
C ASP A 67 11.88 20.34 6.46
N GLY A 68 10.54 20.35 6.55
CA GLY A 68 9.68 21.34 5.89
C GLY A 68 9.39 21.03 4.42
N GLU A 69 9.67 19.82 3.95
CA GLU A 69 9.50 19.43 2.55
C GLU A 69 8.28 18.53 2.35
N ARG A 70 7.62 18.67 1.19
CA ARG A 70 6.58 17.75 0.75
C ARG A 70 7.14 16.82 -0.32
N LEU A 71 7.21 15.53 -0.03
CA LEU A 71 7.82 14.53 -0.92
C LEU A 71 6.91 14.13 -2.09
N ILE A 72 5.59 14.25 -1.93
CA ILE A 72 4.59 13.87 -2.94
C ILE A 72 3.64 15.04 -3.19
N GLY A 73 3.43 15.40 -4.45
CA GLY A 73 2.42 16.39 -4.85
C GLY A 73 1.12 15.76 -5.35
N ALA A 74 0.32 16.56 -6.06
CA ALA A 74 -0.96 16.19 -6.67
C ALA A 74 -0.95 14.86 -7.47
N SER A 75 0.17 14.55 -8.11
CA SER A 75 0.32 13.37 -8.95
C SER A 75 0.44 12.06 -8.16
N GLY A 76 0.65 12.12 -6.85
CA GLY A 76 0.89 10.92 -6.04
C GLY A 76 2.27 10.29 -6.27
N LYS A 77 3.19 11.01 -6.93
CA LYS A 77 4.54 10.53 -7.29
C LYS A 77 5.62 11.29 -6.54
N ALA A 78 6.74 10.62 -6.29
CA ALA A 78 7.97 11.20 -5.72
C ALA A 78 9.18 10.91 -6.64
N GLN A 79 10.21 11.76 -6.55
CA GLN A 79 11.51 11.44 -7.12
C GLN A 79 12.18 10.36 -6.27
N LEU A 80 12.52 9.23 -6.89
CA LEU A 80 13.27 8.15 -6.25
C LEU A 80 14.73 8.16 -6.71
N PHE A 81 15.58 7.53 -5.91
CA PHE A 81 16.99 7.29 -6.21
C PHE A 81 17.27 5.79 -6.18
N ASP A 82 18.08 5.30 -7.10
CA ASP A 82 18.52 3.91 -7.12
C ASP A 82 19.53 3.66 -5.99
N GLY A 83 19.17 2.83 -5.02
CA GLY A 83 20.03 2.50 -3.89
C GLY A 83 21.29 1.68 -4.24
N ARG A 84 21.43 1.19 -5.48
CA ARG A 84 22.64 0.49 -5.96
C ARG A 84 23.66 1.43 -6.59
N THR A 85 23.22 2.42 -7.35
CA THR A 85 24.07 3.33 -8.12
C THR A 85 24.18 4.72 -7.49
N GLY A 86 23.11 5.19 -6.83
CA GLY A 86 22.97 6.54 -6.30
C GLY A 86 22.28 7.52 -7.25
N ASP A 87 22.02 7.12 -8.50
CA ASP A 87 21.43 8.01 -9.51
C ASP A 87 19.91 8.20 -9.31
N PRO A 88 19.36 9.37 -9.64
CA PRO A 88 17.91 9.57 -9.63
C PRO A 88 17.26 8.76 -10.76
N PHE A 89 16.07 8.21 -10.50
CA PHE A 89 15.26 7.62 -11.57
C PHE A 89 14.87 8.69 -12.60
N PRO A 90 14.81 8.36 -13.91
CA PRO A 90 14.50 9.33 -14.97
C PRO A 90 13.13 10.00 -14.84
N GLU A 91 12.18 9.31 -14.21
CA GLU A 91 10.80 9.79 -14.02
C GLU A 91 10.36 9.60 -12.57
N PRO A 92 9.47 10.47 -12.06
CA PRO A 92 8.92 10.31 -10.72
C PRO A 92 8.01 9.07 -10.65
N VAL A 93 8.07 8.37 -9.52
CA VAL A 93 7.41 7.08 -9.32
C VAL A 93 6.30 7.21 -8.30
N SER A 94 5.17 6.54 -8.52
CA SER A 94 4.07 6.50 -7.57
C SER A 94 4.50 5.78 -6.29
N VAL A 95 4.41 6.46 -5.15
CA VAL A 95 4.78 5.91 -3.84
C VAL A 95 3.68 6.19 -2.82
N GLY A 96 3.67 5.40 -1.75
CA GLY A 96 2.70 5.54 -0.68
C GLY A 96 2.68 4.31 0.22
N TYR A 97 1.56 4.12 0.93
CA TYR A 97 1.37 2.98 1.82
C TYR A 97 0.23 2.12 1.32
N MET A 98 0.47 0.80 1.24
CA MET A 98 -0.51 -0.20 0.84
C MET A 98 -0.56 -1.29 1.90
N TYR A 99 -1.76 -1.77 2.20
CA TYR A 99 -1.96 -2.84 3.15
C TYR A 99 -1.64 -4.19 2.51
N MET A 100 -0.62 -4.88 3.04
CA MET A 100 -0.13 -6.15 2.50
C MET A 100 -0.46 -7.29 3.45
N LEU A 101 -1.03 -8.37 2.91
CA LEU A 101 -1.31 -9.61 3.64
C LEU A 101 -0.23 -10.67 3.37
N LYS A 102 0.30 -11.28 4.43
CA LYS A 102 1.09 -12.50 4.32
C LYS A 102 0.16 -13.71 4.32
N LEU A 103 0.01 -14.34 3.15
CA LEU A 103 -0.84 -15.52 3.01
C LEU A 103 -0.19 -16.77 3.62
N HIS A 104 -1.01 -17.74 3.99
CA HIS A 104 -0.57 -19.02 4.57
C HIS A 104 0.16 -19.94 3.55
N HIS A 105 0.33 -19.50 2.30
CA HIS A 105 0.99 -20.28 1.26
C HIS A 105 2.51 -20.08 1.30
N LEU A 106 3.14 -20.56 2.36
CA LEU A 106 4.57 -20.41 2.58
C LEU A 106 5.38 -21.43 1.78
N VAL A 107 6.58 -21.01 1.36
CA VAL A 107 7.52 -21.91 0.67
C VAL A 107 7.91 -23.09 1.55
N ASP A 108 8.07 -22.87 2.87
CA ASP A 108 8.43 -23.92 3.83
C ASP A 108 7.42 -25.07 3.86
N ASP A 109 6.13 -24.77 3.67
CA ASP A 109 5.06 -25.77 3.62
C ASP A 109 5.04 -26.50 2.28
N LYS A 110 5.49 -25.86 1.20
CA LYS A 110 5.39 -26.37 -0.17
C LYS A 110 6.66 -27.01 -0.71
N ILE A 111 7.83 -26.66 -0.16
CA ILE A 111 9.09 -27.25 -0.60
C ILE A 111 9.08 -28.74 -0.23
N HIS A 112 9.36 -29.57 -1.23
CA HIS A 112 9.40 -31.02 -1.10
C HIS A 112 10.36 -31.59 -2.13
N ALA A 113 11.17 -32.57 -1.72
CA ALA A 113 12.12 -33.26 -2.59
C ALA A 113 12.19 -34.73 -2.18
N ARG A 114 12.39 -35.60 -3.18
CA ARG A 114 12.53 -37.06 -2.99
C ARG A 114 13.70 -37.59 -3.81
N SER A 115 14.62 -38.29 -3.15
CA SER A 115 15.68 -39.09 -3.80
C SER A 115 15.35 -40.58 -3.80
N THR A 116 15.02 -41.14 -2.62
CA THR A 116 14.42 -42.47 -2.39
C THR A 116 13.32 -42.35 -1.33
N GLY A 117 12.40 -43.29 -1.25
CA GLY A 117 11.27 -43.20 -0.33
C GLY A 117 10.32 -44.40 -0.40
N PRO A 118 9.27 -44.42 0.43
CA PRO A 118 8.34 -45.54 0.51
C PRO A 118 7.54 -45.77 -0.79
N TYR A 119 7.12 -47.02 -0.97
CA TYR A 119 6.34 -47.49 -2.11
C TYR A 119 5.03 -48.13 -1.62
N SER A 120 4.00 -48.06 -2.46
CA SER A 120 2.74 -48.76 -2.25
C SER A 120 2.95 -50.27 -2.33
N MET A 121 2.44 -51.02 -1.34
CA MET A 121 2.50 -52.50 -1.34
C MET A 121 1.77 -53.13 -2.54
N VAL A 122 0.73 -52.46 -3.04
CA VAL A 122 -0.14 -52.99 -4.11
C VAL A 122 0.44 -52.70 -5.48
N THR A 123 0.74 -51.44 -5.76
CA THR A 123 1.17 -50.99 -7.11
C THR A 123 2.68 -50.96 -7.28
N GLN A 124 3.44 -51.08 -6.17
CA GLN A 124 4.88 -50.86 -6.15
C GLN A 124 5.30 -49.50 -6.74
N GLN A 125 4.39 -48.52 -6.69
CA GLN A 125 4.65 -47.14 -7.10
C GLN A 125 5.07 -46.30 -5.88
N PRO A 126 5.91 -45.26 -6.10
CA PRO A 126 6.18 -44.21 -5.13
C PRO A 126 4.91 -43.70 -4.42
N LEU A 127 4.91 -43.57 -3.09
CA LEU A 127 3.81 -42.88 -2.39
C LEU A 127 3.69 -41.43 -2.85
N GLY A 128 2.52 -40.80 -2.64
CA GLY A 128 2.23 -39.43 -3.04
C GLY A 128 2.07 -38.47 -1.85
N GLY A 129 2.44 -37.21 -2.04
CA GLY A 129 2.27 -36.15 -1.04
C GLY A 129 3.46 -35.97 -0.09
N LYS A 130 3.73 -34.70 0.24
CA LYS A 130 4.87 -34.29 1.09
C LYS A 130 4.93 -35.04 2.43
N ALA A 131 3.79 -35.21 3.10
CA ALA A 131 3.71 -35.89 4.39
C ALA A 131 4.16 -37.37 4.33
N GLN A 132 4.10 -38.00 3.16
CA GLN A 132 4.49 -39.39 2.95
C GLN A 132 5.90 -39.53 2.34
N PHE A 133 6.67 -38.44 2.27
CA PHE A 133 7.87 -38.34 1.45
C PHE A 133 7.61 -38.80 0.00
N GLY A 134 6.44 -38.41 -0.51
CA GLY A 134 5.94 -38.88 -1.79
C GLY A 134 6.74 -38.36 -2.99
N GLY A 135 6.55 -38.98 -4.16
CA GLY A 135 7.04 -38.48 -5.43
C GLY A 135 6.16 -37.35 -5.95
#